data_AF-A0A800EWT6-F1
#
_entry.id   AF-A0A800EWT6-F1
#
_cell.length_a   1.000
_cell.length_b   1.000
_cell.length_c   1.000
_cell.angle_alpha   90.00
_cell.angle_beta   90.00
_cell.angle_gamma   90.00
#
_symmetry.space_group_name_H-M   'P 1'
#
loop_
_entity.id
_entity.type
_entity.pdbx_description
1 polymer ?
#
loop_
_entity_poly.entity_id
_entity_poly.type
_entity_poly.pdbx_seq_one_letter_code
_entity_poly.pdbx_strand_id
1 'polypeptide(L)'
;MTKLHEEVFRGTASEAIQYFSSGRIRGEFVLVIEGAPEQTIEISDETIIESIANFSDALSGRSLVEAVVEATGAPRRRVYRLVTSSQADKAADS
;
A
#
# COMPACT_ATOMS: atom_id res chain seq x y z
N MET A 1 -49.43 -4.99 10.80
CA MET A 1 -48.41 -3.96 11.05
C MET A 1 -47.23 -4.20 10.12
N THR A 2 -47.20 -3.51 8.99
CA THR A 2 -46.15 -3.65 7.97
C THR A 2 -45.19 -2.49 8.10
N LYS A 3 -44.14 -2.65 8.91
CA LYS A 3 -43.02 -1.71 8.90
C LYS A 3 -41.73 -2.50 8.91
N LEU A 4 -41.43 -3.07 7.75
CA LEU A 4 -40.08 -3.44 7.38
C LEU A 4 -39.37 -2.10 7.08
N HIS A 5 -38.79 -1.48 8.11
CA HIS A 5 -37.97 -0.29 7.93
C HIS A 5 -36.53 -0.75 7.72
N GLU A 6 -36.23 -1.09 6.47
CA GLU A 6 -34.84 -1.10 6.02
C GLU A 6 -34.39 0.36 5.92
N GLU A 7 -33.35 0.71 6.67
CA GLU A 7 -32.78 2.04 6.72
C GLU A 7 -31.32 1.96 6.25
N VAL A 8 -30.97 2.77 5.25
CA VAL A 8 -29.62 2.80 4.68
C VAL A 8 -29.01 4.17 4.94
N PHE A 9 -27.92 4.19 5.70
CA PHE A 9 -27.11 5.38 5.94
C PHE A 9 -25.81 5.31 5.14
N ARG A 10 -25.42 6.43 4.52
CA ARG A 10 -24.13 6.58 3.84
C ARG A 10 -23.48 7.86 4.32
N GLY A 11 -22.24 7.76 4.78
CA GLY A 11 -21.47 8.88 5.29
C GLY A 11 -20.21 8.40 5.98
N THR A 12 -19.53 9.34 6.62
CA THR A 12 -18.37 9.08 7.47
C THR A 12 -18.78 8.41 8.78
N ALA A 13 -17.82 7.78 9.46
CA ALA A 13 -18.04 7.21 10.78
C ALA A 13 -18.53 8.26 11.79
N SER A 14 -18.02 9.50 11.72
CA SER A 14 -18.43 10.60 12.59
C SER A 14 -19.90 10.99 12.40
N GLU A 15 -20.35 11.09 11.15
CA GLU A 15 -21.75 11.39 10.84
C GLU A 15 -22.67 10.24 11.26
N ALA A 16 -22.25 8.98 11.07
CA ALA A 16 -22.98 7.81 11.56
C ALA A 16 -23.17 7.86 13.08
N ILE A 17 -22.10 8.16 13.84
CA ILE A 17 -22.18 8.28 15.29
C ILE A 17 -23.20 9.37 15.66
N GLN A 18 -23.13 10.55 15.04
CA GLN A 18 -24.06 11.64 15.35
C GLN A 18 -25.51 11.26 15.03
N TYR A 19 -25.74 10.62 13.87
CA TYR A 19 -27.06 10.21 13.40
C TYR A 19 -27.71 9.19 14.33
N PHE A 20 -26.97 8.14 14.66
CA PHE A 20 -27.46 6.99 15.42
C PHE A 20 -27.42 7.18 16.95
N SER A 21 -26.82 8.25 17.46
CA SER A 21 -26.78 8.55 18.91
C SER A 21 -28.10 9.09 19.48
N SER A 22 -29.06 9.47 18.63
CA SER A 22 -30.26 10.22 19.04
C SER A 22 -31.44 9.37 19.52
N GLY A 23 -31.34 8.03 19.50
CA GLY A 23 -32.44 7.15 19.89
C GLY A 23 -32.04 5.69 20.15
N ARG A 24 -32.99 4.90 20.67
CA ARG A 24 -32.77 3.46 20.88
C ARG A 24 -32.96 2.72 19.56
N ILE A 25 -31.86 2.40 18.90
CA ILE A 25 -31.88 1.57 17.69
C ILE A 25 -32.06 0.11 18.09
N ARG A 26 -32.91 -0.62 17.38
CA ARG A 26 -33.18 -2.04 17.60
C ARG A 26 -33.15 -2.75 16.26
N GLY A 27 -32.43 -3.88 16.20
CA GLY A 27 -32.30 -4.68 14.99
C GLY A 27 -30.85 -5.10 14.74
N GLU A 28 -30.64 -5.72 13.59
CA GLU A 28 -29.32 -6.06 13.06
C GLU A 28 -28.75 -4.87 12.27
N PHE A 29 -27.43 -4.69 12.30
CA PHE A 29 -26.72 -3.68 11.52
C PHE A 29 -25.78 -4.34 10.52
N VAL A 30 -25.78 -3.84 9.29
CA VAL A 30 -24.77 -4.18 8.29
C VAL A 30 -23.88 -2.95 8.08
N LEU A 31 -22.59 -3.09 8.35
CA LEU A 31 -21.60 -2.05 8.10
C LEU A 31 -20.78 -2.42 6.86
N VAL A 32 -20.72 -1.49 5.91
CA VAL A 32 -19.83 -1.57 4.75
C VAL A 32 -18.81 -0.44 4.90
N ILE A 33 -17.54 -0.80 5.04
CA ILE A 33 -16.44 0.14 5.26
C ILE A 33 -15.54 0.12 4.02
N GLU A 34 -15.17 1.30 3.53
CA GLU A 34 -14.19 1.42 2.45
C GLU A 34 -12.83 0.88 2.92
N GLY A 35 -12.14 0.14 2.06
CA GLY A 35 -10.77 -0.31 2.34
C GLY A 35 -9.84 0.89 2.54
N ALA A 36 -8.89 0.77 3.47
CA ALA A 36 -7.88 1.81 3.63
C ALA A 36 -7.10 2.00 2.31
N PRO A 37 -6.73 3.24 1.95
CA PRO A 37 -5.88 3.46 0.78
C PRO A 37 -4.55 2.74 0.98
N GLU A 38 -4.02 2.16 -0.11
CA GLU A 38 -2.72 1.51 -0.11
C GLU A 38 -1.66 2.55 0.26
N GLN A 39 -1.17 2.48 1.51
CA GLN A 39 -0.10 3.33 1.97
C GLN A 39 1.16 2.91 1.21
N THR A 40 1.56 3.70 0.22
CA THR A 40 2.89 3.57 -0.34
C THR A 40 3.85 3.93 0.79
N ILE A 41 4.52 2.93 1.36
CA ILE A 41 5.63 3.16 2.27
C ILE A 41 6.61 4.02 1.48
N GLU A 42 6.78 5.29 1.86
CA GLU A 42 7.77 6.19 1.27
C GLU A 42 9.17 5.75 1.70
N ILE A 43 9.61 4.62 1.17
CA ILE A 43 11.00 4.21 1.25
C ILE A 43 11.83 5.12 0.34
N SER A 44 12.99 5.55 0.78
CA SER A 44 13.85 6.46 0.01
C SER A 44 14.54 5.72 -1.14
N ASP A 45 14.96 6.45 -2.19
CA ASP A 45 15.74 5.82 -3.28
C ASP A 45 17.10 5.33 -2.76
N GLU A 46 17.69 6.01 -1.78
CA GLU A 46 18.96 5.63 -1.13
C GLU A 46 18.84 4.25 -0.47
N THR A 47 17.76 3.99 0.27
CA THR A 47 17.52 2.69 0.91
C THR A 47 17.40 1.57 -0.13
N ILE A 48 16.77 1.86 -1.27
CA ILE A 48 16.67 0.90 -2.39
C ILE A 48 18.05 0.67 -3.01
N ILE A 49 18.84 1.72 -3.21
CA ILE A 49 20.19 1.65 -3.79
C ILE A 49 21.14 0.86 -2.87
N GLU A 50 21.11 1.08 -1.56
CA GLU A 50 21.87 0.30 -0.59
C GLU A 50 21.51 -1.19 -0.65
N SER A 51 20.21 -1.49 -0.74
CA SER A 51 19.73 -2.87 -0.90
C SER A 51 20.20 -3.48 -2.22
N ILE A 52 20.18 -2.72 -3.33
CA ILE A 52 20.73 -3.16 -4.61
C ILE A 52 22.22 -3.49 -4.48
N ALA A 53 23.01 -2.63 -3.82
CA ALA A 53 24.43 -2.85 -3.62
C ALA A 53 24.70 -4.15 -2.85
N ASN A 54 23.95 -4.40 -1.77
CA ASN A 54 24.07 -5.60 -0.93
C ASN A 54 23.81 -6.91 -1.69
N PHE A 55 22.91 -6.91 -2.68
CA PHE A 55 22.57 -8.11 -3.44
C PHE A 55 23.29 -8.21 -4.79
N SER A 56 23.91 -7.13 -5.27
CA SER A 56 24.48 -7.06 -6.63
C SER A 56 25.67 -7.98 -6.88
N ASP A 57 26.35 -8.43 -5.81
CA ASP A 57 27.48 -9.37 -5.91
C ASP A 57 27.03 -10.83 -6.11
N ALA A 58 25.80 -11.17 -5.71
CA ALA A 58 25.27 -12.53 -5.74
C ALA A 58 24.12 -12.71 -6.75
N LEU A 59 23.36 -11.65 -7.04
CA LEU A 59 22.15 -11.70 -7.86
C LEU A 59 22.21 -10.64 -8.96
N SER A 60 21.57 -10.94 -10.10
CA SER A 60 21.46 -10.01 -11.22
C SER A 60 20.09 -10.07 -11.89
N GLY A 61 19.82 -9.07 -12.73
CA GLY A 61 18.60 -9.00 -13.54
C GLY A 61 17.32 -9.16 -12.72
N ARG A 62 16.50 -10.14 -13.08
CA ARG A 62 15.19 -10.37 -12.45
C ARG A 62 15.29 -10.75 -10.97
N SER A 63 16.22 -11.64 -10.61
CA SER A 63 16.36 -12.14 -9.24
C SER A 63 16.82 -11.04 -8.28
N LEU A 64 17.66 -10.12 -8.75
CA LEU A 64 18.05 -8.92 -7.97
C LEU A 64 16.85 -8.02 -7.68
N VAL A 65 16.01 -7.76 -8.68
CA VAL A 65 14.80 -6.93 -8.51
C VAL A 65 13.82 -7.58 -7.53
N GLU A 66 13.63 -8.90 -7.60
CA GLU A 66 12.75 -9.64 -6.68
C GLU A 66 13.28 -9.57 -5.23
N ALA A 67 14.57 -9.83 -5.01
CA ALA A 67 15.18 -9.75 -3.68
C ALA A 67 15.10 -8.34 -3.07
N VAL A 68 15.32 -7.29 -3.87
CA VAL A 68 15.23 -5.90 -3.39
C VAL A 68 13.78 -5.52 -3.09
N VAL A 69 12.80 -5.93 -3.90
CA VAL A 69 11.38 -5.70 -3.61
C VAL A 69 10.97 -6.39 -2.30
N GLU A 70 11.41 -7.62 -2.08
CA GLU A 70 11.13 -8.35 -0.84
C GLU A 70 11.78 -7.69 0.39
N ALA A 71 13.04 -7.24 0.25
CA ALA A 71 13.77 -6.61 1.35
C ALA A 71 13.27 -5.20 1.70
N THR A 72 12.78 -4.45 0.72
CA THR A 72 12.43 -3.02 0.88
C THR A 72 10.92 -2.77 0.92
N GLY A 73 10.10 -3.68 0.41
CA GLY A 73 8.68 -3.44 0.15
C GLY A 73 8.42 -2.37 -0.92
N ALA A 74 9.46 -1.92 -1.63
CA ALA A 74 9.34 -0.88 -2.64
C ALA A 74 8.56 -1.36 -3.88
N PRO A 75 7.84 -0.47 -4.59
CA PRO A 75 7.18 -0.83 -5.83
C PRO A 75 8.17 -1.39 -6.87
N ARG A 76 7.87 -2.57 -7.45
CA ARG A 76 8.74 -3.26 -8.42
C ARG A 76 9.21 -2.37 -9.57
N ARG A 77 8.34 -1.47 -10.07
CA ARG A 77 8.66 -0.52 -11.13
C ARG A 77 9.76 0.46 -10.73
N ARG A 78 9.76 0.90 -9.46
CA ARG A 78 10.75 1.82 -8.89
C ARG A 78 12.10 1.12 -8.73
N VAL A 79 12.10 -0.09 -8.17
CA VAL A 79 13.30 -0.93 -8.03
C VAL A 79 13.94 -1.20 -9.39
N TYR A 80 13.15 -1.62 -10.39
CA TYR A 80 13.65 -1.92 -11.74
C TYR A 80 14.35 -0.72 -12.39
N ARG A 81 13.77 0.47 -12.26
CA ARG A 81 14.35 1.72 -12.76
C ARG A 81 15.72 1.98 -12.15
N LEU A 82 15.83 1.84 -10.82
CA LEU A 82 17.08 2.08 -10.09
C LEU A 82 18.15 1.04 -10.41
N VAL A 83 17.79 -0.24 -10.52
CA VAL A 83 18.73 -1.30 -10.97
C VAL A 83 19.28 -0.98 -12.35
N THR A 84 18.42 -0.54 -13.28
CA THR A 84 18.84 -0.24 -14.66
C THR A 84 19.73 1.01 -14.71
N SER A 85 19.44 2.05 -13.93
CA SER A 85 20.28 3.25 -13.85
C SER A 85 21.64 2.97 -13.21
N SER A 86 21.69 2.21 -12.11
CA SER A 86 22.96 1.88 -11.45
C SER A 86 23.89 1.01 -12.30
N GLN A 87 23.34 0.22 -13.24
CA GLN A 87 24.17 -0.52 -14.21
C GLN A 87 24.71 0.36 -15.34
N ALA A 88 24.03 1.45 -15.70
CA ALA A 88 24.53 2.43 -16.65
C ALA A 88 25.73 3.21 -16.05
N ASP A 89 25.67 3.54 -14.75
CA ASP A 89 26.75 4.26 -14.07
C ASP A 89 28.01 3.38 -13.91
N LYS A 90 27.87 2.08 -13.61
CA LYS A 90 29.01 1.13 -13.56
C LYS A 90 29.72 0.96 -14.91
N ALA A 91 29.04 1.19 -16.04
CA ALA A 91 29.63 1.07 -17.38
C ALA A 91 30.36 2.34 -17.84
N ALA A 92 30.18 3.48 -17.15
CA ALA A 92 30.83 4.75 -17.47
C ALA A 92 32.13 4.98 -16.69
N ASP A 93 32.39 4.18 -15.65
CA ASP A 93 33.57 4.26 -14.77
C ASP A 93 34.56 3.09 -15.01
N SER A 94 34.50 2.44 -16.18
CA SER A 94 35.41 1.38 -16.65
C SER A 94 35.88 1.65 -18.07
#